data_AF-A0A6M1LL79-F1
#
_entry.id   AF-A0A6M1LL79-F1
#
_cell.length_a   1.000
_cell.length_b   1.000
_cell.length_c   1.000
_cell.angle_alpha   90.00
_cell.angle_beta   90.00
_cell.angle_gamma   90.00
#
_symmetry.space_group_name_H-M   'P 1'
#
loop_
_entity.id
_entity.type
_entity.pdbx_description
1 polymer ?
#
loop_
_entity_poly.entity_id
_entity_poly.type
_entity_poly.pdbx_seq_one_letter_code
_entity_poly.pdbx_strand_id
1 'polypeptide(L)'
;MADRVVVVGGGLGGLAAAAVAAARGHKVTLLDKNPWLGGKAAVLSLSAPDGSGDFRFDMGPTILTVPRVLRRIYAEAGLDQAKELPLIRLDPQWRCFFEDGTQIDLMADVATMQAQIEKFAPGRGLGEGYRKFQEESRHLHGVSEKFFFWRPVEGVTDTIDMKANLNPNTIRDVLSLKMGQTAAKVIRGHVPDERLAQMLDHYCQYIGSSPYLAPAVVCSIGDMQASEGVWYPVGGTRAVAEGLAKLAASLGADLRPNSEVTGFDIENGAIKGVRVGSERIACDAVISNMDAIRTYKELVGGDVGRKYEKKGFEPACSGVVLYLGLKKRYDHLAHHCFVFSRDAEEEFDSIYKKGEPAPDPTAYLAATSCSDDTTAPAGGEALYVLVHTPHLRPHHDWSKMLPKYRQTILDKLKRTAGMEDIEERIVVESQLTPVDIHNRYKVLDGAIYGLASHGSFTGAFKPGNRSKAVKGLYLCGGAAHPGPGMPMVMMSGWIAADALDRDRGGRGMSEAARQAGRRDSEIAAAAE
;
A
#
# COMPACT_ATOMS: atom_id res chain seq x y z
N MET A 1 -34.21 6.53 10.11
CA MET A 1 -33.31 7.67 10.41
C MET A 1 -31.95 7.32 9.85
N ALA A 2 -31.18 8.28 9.31
CA ALA A 2 -29.81 8.00 8.89
C ALA A 2 -28.97 7.62 10.12
N ASP A 3 -28.31 6.46 10.08
CA ASP A 3 -27.41 6.01 11.14
C ASP A 3 -26.24 6.99 11.29
N ARG A 4 -25.79 7.18 12.53
CA ARG A 4 -24.59 7.96 12.83
C ARG A 4 -23.38 7.03 12.81
N VAL A 5 -22.47 7.29 11.88
CA VAL A 5 -21.26 6.52 11.67
C VAL A 5 -20.06 7.36 12.05
N VAL A 6 -19.21 6.84 12.92
CA VAL A 6 -17.91 7.44 13.20
C VAL A 6 -16.81 6.68 12.46
N VAL A 7 -15.98 7.39 11.71
CA VAL A 7 -14.77 6.84 11.11
C VAL A 7 -13.56 7.27 11.94
N VAL A 8 -12.78 6.30 12.40
CA VAL A 8 -11.60 6.55 13.25
C VAL A 8 -10.33 6.40 12.43
N GLY A 9 -9.62 7.50 12.20
CA GLY A 9 -8.40 7.59 11.41
C GLY A 9 -8.67 8.01 9.96
N GLY A 10 -8.23 9.21 9.62
CA GLY A 10 -8.30 9.84 8.30
C GLY A 10 -7.23 9.41 7.30
N GLY A 11 -6.64 8.22 7.44
CA GLY A 11 -5.86 7.62 6.34
C GLY A 11 -6.71 7.31 5.10
N LEU A 12 -6.08 6.94 3.98
CA LEU A 12 -6.79 6.66 2.71
C LEU A 12 -7.97 5.67 2.84
N GLY A 13 -7.84 4.62 3.66
CA GLY A 13 -8.94 3.69 3.93
C GLY A 13 -10.12 4.33 4.67
N GLY A 14 -9.85 5.16 5.68
CA GLY A 14 -10.88 5.88 6.42
C GLY A 14 -11.55 6.97 5.57
N LEU A 15 -10.78 7.70 4.76
CA LEU A 15 -11.34 8.68 3.81
C LEU A 15 -12.23 8.01 2.75
N ALA A 16 -11.80 6.88 2.20
CA ALA A 16 -12.62 6.09 1.29
C ALA A 16 -13.90 5.59 1.99
N ALA A 17 -13.80 5.06 3.21
CA ALA A 17 -14.95 4.61 3.98
C ALA A 17 -15.93 5.75 4.30
N ALA A 18 -15.43 6.93 4.66
CA ALA A 18 -16.23 8.10 4.95
C ALA A 18 -16.99 8.59 3.71
N ALA A 19 -16.30 8.69 2.57
CA ALA A 19 -16.92 9.07 1.30
C ALA A 19 -18.02 8.08 0.88
N VAL A 20 -17.75 6.77 0.95
CA VAL A 20 -18.72 5.73 0.55
C VAL A 20 -19.92 5.71 1.50
N ALA A 21 -19.70 5.76 2.82
CA ALA A 21 -20.78 5.78 3.79
C ALA A 21 -21.66 7.04 3.65
N ALA A 22 -21.05 8.21 3.44
CA ALA A 22 -21.77 9.45 3.21
C ALA A 22 -22.58 9.41 1.88
N ALA A 23 -21.99 8.90 0.79
CA ALA A 23 -22.68 8.73 -0.49
C ALA A 23 -23.92 7.84 -0.38
N ARG A 24 -23.90 6.87 0.54
CA ARG A 24 -25.03 5.96 0.81
C ARG A 24 -26.03 6.51 1.83
N GLY A 25 -25.84 7.73 2.30
CA GLY A 25 -26.81 8.47 3.13
C GLY A 25 -26.62 8.33 4.64
N HIS A 26 -25.50 7.78 5.10
CA HIS A 26 -25.16 7.75 6.52
C HIS A 26 -24.67 9.12 7.00
N LYS A 27 -24.91 9.47 8.26
CA LYS A 27 -24.35 10.69 8.88
C LYS A 27 -22.96 10.38 9.39
N VAL A 28 -21.94 10.86 8.67
CA VAL A 28 -20.54 10.50 8.93
C VAL A 28 -19.80 11.60 9.69
N THR A 29 -19.10 11.20 10.75
CA THR A 29 -18.05 12.02 11.38
C THR A 29 -16.73 11.26 11.31
N LEU A 30 -15.71 11.85 10.70
CA LEU A 30 -14.36 11.30 10.65
C LEU A 30 -13.47 12.03 11.67
N LEU A 31 -12.74 11.25 12.47
CA LEU A 31 -11.87 11.76 13.53
C LEU A 31 -10.44 11.29 13.25
N ASP A 32 -9.47 12.21 13.20
CA ASP A 32 -8.04 11.86 13.09
C ASP A 32 -7.23 12.57 14.19
N LYS A 33 -6.26 11.87 14.78
CA LYS A 33 -5.39 12.44 15.81
C LYS A 33 -4.44 13.51 15.27
N ASN A 34 -4.07 13.41 14.00
CA ASN A 34 -3.09 14.29 13.37
C ASN A 34 -3.76 15.59 12.92
N PRO A 35 -2.98 16.68 12.75
CA PRO A 35 -3.49 17.93 12.19
C PRO A 35 -3.81 17.85 10.67
N TRP A 36 -3.64 16.68 10.04
CA TRP A 36 -3.91 16.46 8.62
C TRP A 36 -4.72 15.18 8.40
N LEU A 37 -5.31 15.09 7.21
CA LEU A 37 -5.95 13.88 6.69
C LEU A 37 -5.06 13.28 5.59
N GLY A 38 -5.15 11.97 5.39
CA GLY A 38 -4.33 11.17 4.47
C GLY A 38 -3.49 10.11 5.17
N GLY A 39 -3.30 10.23 6.49
CA GLY A 39 -2.48 9.31 7.26
C GLY A 39 -1.05 9.30 6.72
N LYS A 40 -0.60 8.16 6.16
CA LYS A 40 0.72 8.01 5.53
C LYS A 40 0.86 8.77 4.20
N ALA A 41 -0.24 9.07 3.50
CA ALA A 41 -0.24 9.91 2.30
C ALA A 41 -0.18 11.39 2.72
N ALA A 42 0.94 11.78 3.31
CA ALA A 42 1.22 13.11 3.83
C ALA A 42 2.39 13.74 3.08
N VAL A 43 2.58 15.04 3.25
CA VAL A 43 3.66 15.81 2.64
C VAL A 43 4.57 16.39 3.72
N LEU A 44 5.87 16.29 3.48
CA LEU A 44 6.91 17.03 4.19
C LEU A 44 7.39 18.16 3.30
N SER A 45 7.41 19.38 3.82
CA SER A 45 8.01 20.54 3.16
C SER A 45 9.22 21.02 3.96
N LEU A 46 10.36 21.18 3.30
CA LEU A 46 11.60 21.68 3.90
C LEU A 46 12.10 22.88 3.09
N SER A 47 12.31 24.02 3.75
CA SER A 47 12.87 25.21 3.12
C SER A 47 14.40 25.13 3.06
N ALA A 48 14.96 25.50 1.93
CA ALA A 48 16.41 25.61 1.76
C ALA A 48 16.98 26.73 2.67
N PRO A 49 18.08 26.50 3.42
CA PRO A 49 18.65 27.51 4.31
C PRO A 49 19.15 28.78 3.60
N ASP A 50 19.47 28.67 2.31
CA ASP A 50 19.90 29.78 1.46
C ASP A 50 18.74 30.59 0.86
N GLY A 51 17.49 30.21 1.14
CA GLY A 51 16.29 30.86 0.62
C GLY A 51 15.99 30.55 -0.85
N SER A 52 16.64 29.55 -1.46
CA SER A 52 16.43 29.17 -2.87
C SER A 52 15.05 28.57 -3.17
N GLY A 53 14.31 28.15 -2.15
CA GLY A 53 12.94 27.65 -2.26
C GLY A 53 12.66 26.51 -1.29
N ASP A 54 11.57 25.78 -1.56
CA ASP A 54 11.12 24.66 -0.74
C ASP A 54 11.25 23.34 -1.50
N PHE A 55 11.56 22.27 -0.76
CA PHE A 55 11.52 20.90 -1.22
C PHE A 55 10.28 20.20 -0.64
N ARG A 56 9.49 19.56 -1.50
CA ARG A 56 8.24 18.87 -1.16
C ARG A 56 8.40 17.36 -1.36
N PHE A 57 8.25 16.60 -0.29
CA PHE A 57 8.36 15.14 -0.31
C PHE A 57 7.04 14.48 0.07
N ASP A 58 6.65 13.45 -0.68
CA ASP A 58 5.63 12.50 -0.22
C ASP A 58 6.22 11.64 0.92
N MET A 59 5.54 11.58 2.07
CA MET A 59 6.07 10.97 3.30
C MET A 59 5.87 9.47 3.44
N GLY A 60 5.23 8.82 2.48
CA GLY A 60 4.82 7.43 2.61
C GLY A 60 4.68 6.76 1.26
N PRO A 61 3.45 6.46 0.80
CA PRO A 61 3.29 5.84 -0.49
C PRO A 61 3.66 6.83 -1.60
N THR A 62 4.28 6.32 -2.66
CA THR A 62 4.67 7.10 -3.85
C THR A 62 4.25 6.44 -5.17
N ILE A 63 3.86 5.15 -5.13
CA ILE A 63 3.46 4.37 -6.31
C ILE A 63 1.96 4.12 -6.28
N LEU A 64 1.20 4.70 -7.22
CA LEU A 64 -0.22 4.39 -7.42
C LEU A 64 -0.40 3.41 -8.58
N THR A 65 -1.01 2.26 -8.28
CA THR A 65 -1.44 1.26 -9.27
C THR A 65 -2.95 1.10 -9.19
N VAL A 66 -3.54 0.32 -10.10
CA VAL A 66 -4.97 -0.07 -10.05
C VAL A 66 -5.92 1.15 -9.86
N PRO A 67 -5.85 2.19 -10.73
CA PRO A 67 -6.60 3.43 -10.57
C PRO A 67 -8.13 3.22 -10.58
N ARG A 68 -8.61 2.07 -11.08
CA ARG A 68 -10.04 1.69 -11.04
C ARG A 68 -10.65 1.71 -9.64
N VAL A 69 -9.85 1.52 -8.59
CA VAL A 69 -10.31 1.64 -7.20
C VAL A 69 -10.82 3.05 -6.91
N LEU A 70 -10.06 4.08 -7.32
CA LEU A 70 -10.48 5.47 -7.18
C LEU A 70 -11.70 5.75 -8.06
N ARG A 71 -11.72 5.27 -9.32
CA ARG A 71 -12.89 5.43 -10.20
C ARG A 71 -14.17 4.89 -9.55
N ARG A 72 -14.11 3.71 -8.93
CA ARG A 72 -15.26 3.14 -8.19
C ARG A 72 -15.70 4.03 -7.02
N ILE A 73 -14.77 4.52 -6.21
CA ILE A 73 -15.11 5.35 -5.04
C ILE A 73 -15.78 6.66 -5.45
N TYR A 74 -15.25 7.36 -6.47
CA TYR A 74 -15.88 8.59 -6.98
C TYR A 74 -17.24 8.31 -7.62
N ALA A 75 -17.39 7.17 -8.30
CA ALA A 75 -18.66 6.78 -8.92
C ALA A 75 -19.77 6.47 -7.90
N GLU A 76 -19.46 6.12 -6.65
CA GLU A 76 -20.47 6.03 -5.57
C GLU A 76 -21.16 7.38 -5.33
N ALA A 77 -20.44 8.48 -5.54
CA ALA A 77 -20.97 9.84 -5.48
C ALA A 77 -21.50 10.38 -6.83
N GLY A 78 -21.50 9.55 -7.88
CA GLY A 78 -21.83 9.98 -9.24
C GLY A 78 -20.80 10.92 -9.88
N LEU A 79 -19.55 10.92 -9.40
CA LEU A 79 -18.47 11.76 -9.92
C LEU A 79 -17.46 10.95 -10.74
N ASP A 80 -16.79 11.65 -11.65
CA ASP A 80 -15.72 11.11 -12.48
C ASP A 80 -14.36 11.46 -11.88
N GLN A 81 -13.64 10.42 -11.45
CA GLN A 81 -12.32 10.55 -10.84
C GLN A 81 -11.30 11.26 -11.73
N ALA A 82 -11.36 11.07 -13.05
CA ALA A 82 -10.38 11.67 -13.97
C ALA A 82 -10.47 13.20 -14.02
N LYS A 83 -11.66 13.75 -13.71
CA LYS A 83 -11.89 15.20 -13.65
C LYS A 83 -11.48 15.79 -12.30
N GLU A 84 -11.67 15.04 -11.22
CA GLU A 84 -11.39 15.51 -9.86
C GLU A 84 -9.93 15.29 -9.43
N LEU A 85 -9.28 14.26 -9.95
CA LEU A 85 -7.92 13.86 -9.58
C LEU A 85 -7.14 13.39 -10.83
N PRO A 86 -6.54 14.30 -11.59
CA PRO A 86 -5.73 13.95 -12.75
C PRO A 86 -4.52 13.07 -12.37
N LEU A 87 -4.27 12.02 -13.15
CA LEU A 87 -3.16 11.09 -12.97
C LEU A 87 -2.27 11.07 -14.21
N ILE A 88 -0.96 11.09 -14.01
CA ILE A 88 0.06 10.94 -15.04
C ILE A 88 0.50 9.48 -15.06
N ARG A 89 0.44 8.82 -16.23
CA ARG A 89 0.99 7.47 -16.39
C ARG A 89 2.50 7.56 -16.52
N LEU A 90 3.24 6.77 -15.73
CA LEU A 90 4.70 6.75 -15.76
C LEU A 90 5.19 5.64 -16.70
N ASP A 91 6.10 6.01 -17.62
CA ASP A 91 6.83 5.09 -18.49
C ASP A 91 8.24 5.66 -18.76
N PRO A 92 9.34 5.00 -18.33
CA PRO A 92 9.36 3.69 -17.66
C PRO A 92 8.65 3.71 -16.30
N GLN A 93 8.08 2.56 -15.92
CA GLN A 93 7.39 2.40 -14.64
C GLN A 93 8.37 2.48 -13.48
N TRP A 94 9.51 1.81 -13.62
CA TRP A 94 10.67 1.97 -12.75
C TRP A 94 11.98 1.82 -13.54
N ARG A 95 13.07 2.29 -12.97
CA ARG A 95 14.45 2.08 -13.45
C ARG A 95 15.25 1.30 -12.42
N CYS A 96 15.96 0.27 -12.83
CA CYS A 96 16.68 -0.63 -11.93
C CYS A 96 18.19 -0.51 -12.14
N PHE A 97 18.94 -0.40 -11.04
CA PHE A 97 20.39 -0.37 -10.99
C PHE A 97 20.91 -1.60 -10.25
N PHE A 98 21.93 -2.25 -10.81
CA PHE A 98 22.55 -3.45 -10.24
C PHE A 98 24.03 -3.21 -9.93
N GLU A 99 24.59 -4.05 -9.06
CA GLU A 99 25.95 -3.90 -8.56
C GLU A 99 27.03 -3.95 -9.65
N ASP A 100 26.78 -4.72 -10.70
CA ASP A 100 27.69 -4.87 -11.84
C ASP A 100 27.64 -3.66 -12.80
N GLY A 101 26.92 -2.60 -12.44
CA GLY A 101 26.72 -1.39 -13.24
C GLY A 101 25.69 -1.54 -14.34
N THR A 102 25.02 -2.70 -14.47
CA THR A 102 23.94 -2.87 -15.44
C THR A 102 22.68 -2.15 -15.00
N GLN A 103 21.89 -1.75 -16.01
CA GLN A 103 20.64 -1.03 -15.81
C GLN A 103 19.56 -1.60 -16.72
N ILE A 104 18.34 -1.70 -16.20
CA ILE A 104 17.15 -2.00 -17.00
C ILE A 104 15.96 -1.21 -16.48
N ASP A 105 15.13 -0.72 -17.39
CA ASP A 105 13.83 -0.13 -17.05
C ASP A 105 12.72 -1.19 -17.12
N LEU A 106 11.67 -1.04 -16.33
CA LEU A 106 10.42 -1.79 -16.54
C LEU A 106 9.48 -0.95 -17.37
N MET A 107 9.18 -1.47 -18.54
CA MET A 107 8.33 -0.79 -19.51
C MET A 107 6.86 -1.14 -19.27
N ALA A 108 5.97 -0.20 -19.59
CA ALA A 108 4.55 -0.41 -19.40
C ALA A 108 3.96 -1.51 -20.30
N ASP A 109 4.50 -1.69 -21.51
CA ASP A 109 4.02 -2.66 -22.49
C ASP A 109 4.83 -3.96 -22.47
N VAL A 110 4.14 -5.11 -22.56
CA VAL A 110 4.76 -6.45 -22.47
C VAL A 110 5.69 -6.71 -23.67
N ALA A 111 5.32 -6.28 -24.87
CA ALA A 111 6.15 -6.51 -26.06
C ALA A 111 7.42 -5.64 -26.03
N THR A 112 7.28 -4.39 -25.59
CA THR A 112 8.39 -3.46 -25.36
C THR A 112 9.33 -3.99 -24.28
N MET A 113 8.78 -4.48 -23.17
CA MET A 113 9.57 -5.09 -22.10
C MET A 113 10.29 -6.36 -22.57
N GLN A 114 9.63 -7.21 -23.38
CA GLN A 114 10.27 -8.37 -24.01
C GLN A 114 11.48 -7.95 -24.86
N ALA A 115 11.32 -6.95 -25.74
CA ALA A 115 12.41 -6.45 -26.57
C ALA A 115 13.56 -5.86 -25.75
N GLN A 116 13.24 -5.19 -24.63
CA GLN A 116 14.23 -4.65 -23.72
C GLN A 116 15.03 -5.72 -22.98
N ILE A 117 14.37 -6.79 -22.52
CA ILE A 117 15.04 -7.92 -21.88
C ILE A 117 16.00 -8.61 -22.87
N GLU A 118 15.61 -8.77 -24.13
CA GLU A 118 16.51 -9.34 -25.15
C GLU A 118 17.73 -8.45 -25.44
N LYS A 119 17.60 -7.12 -25.32
CA LYS A 119 18.77 -6.22 -25.38
C LYS A 119 19.64 -6.31 -24.14
N PHE A 120 19.02 -6.44 -22.96
CA PHE A 120 19.72 -6.54 -21.68
C PHE A 120 20.53 -7.84 -21.54
N ALA A 121 19.97 -8.95 -22.03
CA ALA A 121 20.60 -10.28 -21.95
C ALA A 121 20.47 -11.05 -23.28
N PRO A 122 21.24 -10.64 -24.31
CA PRO A 122 21.10 -11.19 -25.67
C PRO A 122 21.32 -12.70 -25.76
N GLY A 123 20.49 -13.37 -26.55
CA GLY A 123 20.66 -14.79 -26.89
C GLY A 123 20.25 -15.77 -25.79
N ARG A 124 19.65 -15.29 -24.69
CA ARG A 124 19.21 -16.13 -23.57
C ARG A 124 17.71 -16.47 -23.61
N GLY A 125 16.95 -15.89 -24.53
CA GLY A 125 15.51 -16.13 -24.68
C GLY A 125 14.68 -15.68 -23.47
N LEU A 126 15.20 -14.71 -22.71
CA LEU A 126 14.57 -14.26 -21.46
C LEU A 126 13.36 -13.36 -21.71
N GLY A 127 13.28 -12.70 -22.86
CA GLY A 127 12.10 -11.91 -23.24
C GLY A 127 10.89 -12.81 -23.49
N GLU A 128 11.11 -13.97 -24.11
CA GLU A 128 10.11 -15.04 -24.24
C GLU A 128 9.68 -15.58 -22.87
N GLY A 129 10.65 -15.77 -21.96
CA GLY A 129 10.40 -16.14 -20.56
C GLY A 129 9.49 -15.13 -19.84
N TYR A 130 9.77 -13.83 -19.99
CA TYR A 130 8.95 -12.77 -19.42
C TYR A 130 7.52 -12.76 -19.97
N ARG A 131 7.33 -12.95 -21.28
CA ARG A 131 5.98 -13.04 -21.86
C ARG A 131 5.18 -14.19 -21.24
N LYS A 132 5.78 -15.38 -21.12
CA LYS A 132 5.16 -16.54 -20.46
C LYS A 132 4.83 -16.27 -18.99
N PHE A 133 5.73 -15.58 -18.28
CA PHE A 133 5.47 -15.13 -16.91
C PHE A 133 4.25 -14.18 -16.84
N GLN A 134 4.08 -13.28 -17.81
CA GLN A 134 2.92 -12.39 -17.85
C GLN A 134 1.62 -13.11 -18.20
N GLU A 135 1.66 -14.12 -19.07
CA GLU A 135 0.51 -14.99 -19.35
C GLU A 135 0.05 -15.73 -18.07
N GLU A 136 1.01 -16.30 -17.32
CA GLU A 136 0.76 -16.93 -16.03
C GLU A 136 0.21 -15.92 -15.00
N SER A 137 0.81 -14.73 -14.92
CA SER A 137 0.37 -13.66 -14.01
C SER A 137 -1.05 -13.19 -14.31
N ARG A 138 -1.43 -13.10 -15.59
CA ARG A 138 -2.79 -12.76 -16.04
C ARG A 138 -3.80 -13.83 -15.66
N HIS A 139 -3.43 -15.10 -15.77
CA HIS A 139 -4.26 -16.22 -15.32
C HIS A 139 -4.52 -16.13 -13.81
N LEU A 140 -3.45 -15.96 -13.02
CA LEU A 140 -3.54 -15.80 -11.55
C LEU A 140 -4.35 -14.56 -11.16
N HIS A 141 -4.21 -13.44 -11.87
CA HIS A 141 -5.01 -12.23 -11.66
C HIS A 141 -6.50 -12.50 -11.90
N GLY A 142 -6.86 -13.18 -12.99
CA GLY A 142 -8.25 -13.55 -13.27
C GLY A 142 -8.88 -14.43 -12.19
N VAL A 143 -8.10 -15.31 -11.56
CA VAL A 143 -8.55 -16.08 -10.39
C VAL A 143 -8.68 -15.17 -9.16
N SER A 144 -7.68 -14.34 -8.87
CA SER A 144 -7.71 -13.41 -7.72
C SER A 144 -8.92 -12.46 -7.75
N GLU A 145 -9.27 -11.92 -8.93
CA GLU A 145 -10.45 -11.07 -9.13
C GLU A 145 -11.76 -11.75 -8.70
N LYS A 146 -11.93 -13.04 -9.06
CA LYS A 146 -13.15 -13.79 -8.75
C LYS A 146 -13.32 -14.06 -7.25
N PHE A 147 -12.22 -14.28 -6.53
CA PHE A 147 -12.24 -14.84 -5.17
C PHE A 147 -11.86 -13.85 -4.07
N PHE A 148 -11.08 -12.80 -4.37
CA PHE A 148 -10.48 -11.93 -3.35
C PHE A 148 -10.79 -10.44 -3.51
N PHE A 149 -11.04 -9.94 -4.73
CA PHE A 149 -11.28 -8.52 -4.96
C PHE A 149 -12.74 -8.13 -4.62
N TRP A 150 -12.91 -7.05 -3.86
CA TRP A 150 -14.21 -6.42 -3.52
C TRP A 150 -15.22 -7.23 -2.69
N ARG A 151 -14.79 -8.31 -2.02
CA ARG A 151 -15.66 -9.09 -1.13
C ARG A 151 -15.20 -8.98 0.32
N PRO A 152 -16.11 -8.83 1.30
CA PRO A 152 -15.73 -9.00 2.69
C PRO A 152 -15.31 -10.46 2.92
N VAL A 153 -14.02 -10.69 3.19
CA VAL A 153 -13.55 -12.00 3.63
C VAL A 153 -13.63 -12.05 5.15
N GLU A 154 -14.66 -12.72 5.68
CA GLU A 154 -14.87 -12.84 7.13
C GLU A 154 -14.20 -14.10 7.74
N GLY A 155 -13.49 -14.87 6.92
CA GLY A 155 -12.71 -16.06 7.29
C GLY A 155 -12.85 -17.20 6.29
N VAL A 156 -12.05 -18.25 6.48
CA VAL A 156 -11.96 -19.47 5.64
C VAL A 156 -13.33 -20.15 5.42
N THR A 157 -14.30 -19.95 6.29
CA THR A 157 -15.65 -20.54 6.15
C THR A 157 -16.55 -19.83 5.14
N ASP A 158 -16.28 -18.57 4.79
CA ASP A 158 -17.12 -17.80 3.85
C ASP A 158 -16.59 -17.88 2.40
N THR A 159 -15.30 -18.18 2.22
CA THR A 159 -14.73 -18.58 0.93
C THR A 159 -15.02 -20.05 0.58
N ILE A 160 -15.42 -20.86 1.58
CA ILE A 160 -15.85 -22.25 1.39
C ILE A 160 -17.38 -22.29 1.45
N ASP A 161 -18.02 -21.75 0.41
CA ASP A 161 -19.37 -22.22 0.10
C ASP A 161 -19.22 -23.67 -0.39
N MET A 162 -19.45 -24.65 0.49
CA MET A 162 -19.27 -26.09 0.20
C MET A 162 -20.11 -26.55 -1.01
N LYS A 163 -21.14 -25.79 -1.42
CA LYS A 163 -21.90 -26.05 -2.65
C LYS A 163 -21.24 -25.46 -3.91
N ALA A 164 -20.51 -24.35 -3.80
CA ALA A 164 -19.75 -23.74 -4.90
C ALA A 164 -18.42 -24.49 -5.19
N ASN A 165 -17.86 -25.16 -4.17
CA ASN A 165 -16.64 -25.97 -4.28
C ASN A 165 -16.81 -27.31 -5.00
N LEU A 166 -18.04 -27.74 -5.29
CA LEU A 166 -18.32 -28.93 -6.11
C LEU A 166 -18.45 -28.61 -7.61
N ASN A 167 -18.23 -27.35 -8.01
CA ASN A 167 -18.15 -26.99 -9.42
C ASN A 167 -16.77 -27.35 -9.98
N PRO A 168 -16.67 -28.15 -11.06
CA PRO A 168 -15.41 -28.48 -11.73
C PRO A 168 -14.55 -27.26 -12.07
N ASN A 169 -15.19 -26.12 -12.37
CA ASN A 169 -14.51 -24.87 -12.66
C ASN A 169 -13.81 -24.27 -11.43
N THR A 170 -14.41 -24.36 -10.24
CA THR A 170 -13.81 -23.89 -8.98
C THR A 170 -12.61 -24.76 -8.59
N ILE A 171 -12.71 -26.09 -8.75
CA ILE A 171 -11.61 -27.03 -8.47
C ILE A 171 -10.44 -26.78 -9.44
N ARG A 172 -10.74 -26.55 -10.74
CA ARG A 172 -9.74 -26.19 -11.74
C ARG A 172 -9.07 -24.84 -11.41
N ASP A 173 -9.86 -23.83 -11.02
CA ASP A 173 -9.36 -22.52 -10.63
C ASP A 173 -8.46 -22.63 -9.37
N VAL A 174 -8.83 -23.42 -8.37
CA VAL A 174 -8.02 -23.68 -7.16
C VAL A 174 -6.74 -24.45 -7.45
N LEU A 175 -6.79 -25.49 -8.30
CA LEU A 175 -5.59 -26.23 -8.74
C LEU A 175 -4.64 -25.33 -9.54
N SER A 176 -5.18 -24.36 -10.28
CA SER A 176 -4.40 -23.40 -11.05
C SER A 176 -3.68 -22.34 -10.23
N LEU A 177 -4.01 -22.19 -8.93
CA LEU A 177 -3.29 -21.31 -8.00
C LEU A 177 -1.87 -21.78 -7.65
N LYS A 178 -1.40 -22.90 -8.24
CA LYS A 178 -0.09 -23.52 -7.98
C LYS A 178 0.18 -23.66 -6.47
N MET A 179 -0.82 -24.17 -5.75
CA MET A 179 -0.76 -24.38 -4.30
C MET A 179 0.52 -25.12 -3.91
N GLY A 180 1.39 -24.48 -3.12
CA GLY A 180 2.69 -25.02 -2.69
C GLY A 180 3.92 -24.47 -3.44
N GLN A 181 3.75 -23.62 -4.46
CA GLN A 181 4.84 -22.84 -5.05
C GLN A 181 4.94 -21.43 -4.47
N THR A 182 6.17 -20.94 -4.36
CA THR A 182 6.47 -19.56 -3.96
C THR A 182 6.53 -18.66 -5.19
N ALA A 183 6.30 -17.36 -5.01
CA ALA A 183 6.46 -16.36 -6.07
C ALA A 183 7.86 -16.43 -6.70
N ALA A 184 8.91 -16.51 -5.86
CA ALA A 184 10.30 -16.66 -6.29
C ALA A 184 10.51 -17.87 -7.23
N LYS A 185 9.86 -19.01 -6.95
CA LYS A 185 9.96 -20.22 -7.76
C LYS A 185 9.28 -20.07 -9.11
N VAL A 186 8.13 -19.41 -9.16
CA VAL A 186 7.41 -19.13 -10.42
C VAL A 186 8.24 -18.17 -11.28
N ILE A 187 8.72 -17.07 -10.69
CA ILE A 187 9.53 -16.07 -11.40
C ILE A 187 10.78 -16.70 -12.01
N ARG A 188 11.61 -17.37 -11.20
CA ARG A 188 12.87 -17.99 -11.66
C ARG A 188 12.65 -19.11 -12.67
N GLY A 189 11.51 -19.80 -12.62
CA GLY A 189 11.13 -20.81 -13.60
C GLY A 189 10.93 -20.25 -15.01
N HIS A 190 10.58 -18.97 -15.13
CA HIS A 190 10.40 -18.27 -16.40
C HIS A 190 11.57 -17.36 -16.76
N VAL A 191 12.14 -16.66 -15.77
CA VAL A 191 13.21 -15.68 -15.94
C VAL A 191 14.32 -15.98 -14.92
N PRO A 192 15.27 -16.90 -15.25
CA PRO A 192 16.29 -17.36 -14.31
C PRO A 192 17.50 -16.42 -14.17
N ASP A 193 17.57 -15.30 -14.89
CA ASP A 193 18.62 -14.29 -14.67
C ASP A 193 18.39 -13.61 -13.31
N GLU A 194 19.41 -13.62 -12.45
CA GLU A 194 19.28 -13.18 -11.05
C GLU A 194 18.83 -11.72 -10.93
N ARG A 195 19.31 -10.83 -11.80
CA ARG A 195 18.97 -9.40 -11.81
C ARG A 195 17.51 -9.19 -12.22
N LEU A 196 17.09 -9.83 -13.30
CA LEU A 196 15.69 -9.77 -13.75
C LEU A 196 14.74 -10.46 -12.77
N ALA A 197 15.15 -11.59 -12.18
CA ALA A 197 14.38 -12.28 -11.16
C ALA A 197 14.21 -11.40 -9.92
N GLN A 198 15.28 -10.73 -9.45
CA GLN A 198 15.22 -9.79 -8.33
C GLN A 198 14.30 -8.60 -8.62
N MET A 199 14.35 -8.07 -9.85
CA MET A 199 13.41 -7.04 -10.30
C MET A 199 11.95 -7.52 -10.20
N LEU A 200 11.64 -8.72 -10.68
CA LEU A 200 10.28 -9.27 -10.63
C LEU A 200 9.86 -9.70 -9.21
N ASP A 201 10.80 -10.17 -8.40
CA ASP A 201 10.58 -10.53 -6.99
C ASP A 201 10.06 -9.32 -6.19
N HIS A 202 10.45 -8.11 -6.59
CA HIS A 202 10.03 -6.87 -5.94
C HIS A 202 8.50 -6.64 -5.98
N TYR A 203 7.74 -7.29 -6.88
CA TYR A 203 6.27 -7.28 -6.79
C TYR A 203 5.76 -7.75 -5.42
N CYS A 204 6.47 -8.65 -4.75
CA CYS A 204 6.09 -9.12 -3.40
C CYS A 204 6.26 -8.04 -2.32
N GLN A 205 7.12 -7.04 -2.55
CA GLN A 205 7.32 -5.94 -1.60
C GLN A 205 6.13 -4.98 -1.55
N TYR A 206 5.28 -4.90 -2.60
CA TYR A 206 4.03 -4.12 -2.57
C TYR A 206 3.10 -4.52 -1.41
N ILE A 207 3.22 -5.77 -0.96
CA ILE A 207 2.46 -6.34 0.16
C ILE A 207 3.34 -6.68 1.37
N GLY A 208 4.58 -6.19 1.42
CA GLY A 208 5.50 -6.37 2.54
C GLY A 208 5.94 -7.81 2.79
N SER A 209 5.94 -8.66 1.76
CA SER A 209 6.23 -10.09 1.88
C SER A 209 7.53 -10.46 1.18
N SER A 210 8.27 -11.42 1.76
CA SER A 210 9.39 -12.07 1.08
C SER A 210 8.91 -12.94 -0.10
N PRO A 211 9.52 -12.83 -1.30
CA PRO A 211 9.17 -13.64 -2.47
C PRO A 211 9.43 -15.14 -2.27
N TYR A 212 10.35 -15.47 -1.35
CA TYR A 212 10.68 -16.85 -0.97
C TYR A 212 9.64 -17.50 -0.06
N LEU A 213 8.74 -16.70 0.51
CA LEU A 213 7.68 -17.18 1.41
C LEU A 213 6.28 -16.89 0.85
N ALA A 214 6.15 -15.91 -0.04
CA ALA A 214 4.89 -15.49 -0.64
C ALA A 214 4.35 -16.57 -1.60
N PRO A 215 3.03 -16.84 -1.58
CA PRO A 215 2.41 -17.80 -2.50
C PRO A 215 2.43 -17.30 -3.95
N ALA A 216 2.42 -18.22 -4.91
CA ALA A 216 2.43 -17.94 -6.35
C ALA A 216 1.38 -16.92 -6.82
N VAL A 217 0.19 -16.87 -6.19
CA VAL A 217 -0.88 -15.91 -6.53
C VAL A 217 -0.42 -14.44 -6.45
N VAL A 218 0.64 -14.13 -5.69
CA VAL A 218 1.23 -12.78 -5.62
C VAL A 218 1.81 -12.34 -6.96
N CYS A 219 2.20 -13.26 -7.85
CA CYS A 219 2.63 -12.93 -9.22
C CYS A 219 1.53 -12.24 -10.03
N SER A 220 0.25 -12.33 -9.65
CA SER A 220 -0.83 -11.56 -10.28
C SER A 220 -0.59 -10.04 -10.30
N ILE A 221 0.21 -9.51 -9.36
CA ILE A 221 0.61 -8.10 -9.33
C ILE A 221 1.35 -7.71 -10.62
N GLY A 222 2.12 -8.63 -11.23
CA GLY A 222 2.82 -8.37 -12.49
C GLY A 222 1.89 -8.05 -13.65
N ASP A 223 0.74 -8.75 -13.76
CA ASP A 223 -0.29 -8.43 -14.75
C ASP A 223 -1.08 -7.18 -14.36
N MET A 224 -1.44 -7.01 -13.08
CA MET A 224 -2.11 -5.79 -12.61
C MET A 224 -1.31 -4.54 -12.97
N GLN A 225 0.01 -4.54 -12.70
CA GLN A 225 0.87 -3.40 -12.98
C GLN A 225 1.11 -3.20 -14.48
N ALA A 226 1.27 -4.26 -15.27
CA ALA A 226 1.44 -4.12 -16.72
C ALA A 226 0.15 -3.66 -17.42
N SER A 227 -0.98 -4.25 -17.06
CA SER A 227 -2.27 -3.92 -17.69
C SER A 227 -2.82 -2.57 -17.26
N GLU A 228 -2.63 -2.18 -15.99
CA GLU A 228 -3.23 -0.95 -15.45
C GLU A 228 -2.24 0.19 -15.26
N GLY A 229 -0.95 -0.09 -15.29
CA GLY A 229 0.10 0.92 -15.21
C GLY A 229 0.46 1.37 -13.79
N VAL A 230 1.51 2.21 -13.76
CA VAL A 230 1.97 2.96 -12.59
C VAL A 230 1.67 4.44 -12.84
N TRP A 231 1.16 5.12 -11.82
CA TRP A 231 0.62 6.47 -11.94
C TRP A 231 1.17 7.40 -10.88
N TYR A 232 1.38 8.64 -11.28
CA TYR A 232 1.67 9.76 -10.41
C TYR A 232 0.44 10.69 -10.33
N PRO A 233 -0.16 10.88 -9.16
CA PRO A 233 -1.18 11.91 -8.97
C PRO A 233 -0.54 13.29 -9.07
N VAL A 234 -1.11 14.19 -9.87
CA VAL A 234 -0.58 15.56 -9.98
C VAL A 234 -0.62 16.23 -8.59
N GLY A 235 0.52 16.73 -8.11
CA GLY A 235 0.67 17.25 -6.75
C GLY A 235 1.18 16.22 -5.72
N GLY A 236 1.47 14.99 -6.13
CA GLY A 236 1.98 13.92 -5.27
C GLY A 236 0.88 13.09 -4.62
N THR A 237 1.26 12.09 -3.83
CA THR A 237 0.28 11.12 -3.29
C THR A 237 -0.69 11.71 -2.29
N ARG A 238 -0.37 12.86 -1.68
CA ARG A 238 -1.31 13.63 -0.87
C ARG A 238 -2.53 14.12 -1.65
N ALA A 239 -2.42 14.36 -2.96
CA ALA A 239 -3.56 14.76 -3.80
C ALA A 239 -4.69 13.72 -3.76
N VAL A 240 -4.35 12.43 -3.61
CA VAL A 240 -5.34 11.35 -3.43
C VAL A 240 -6.12 11.53 -2.13
N ALA A 241 -5.42 11.83 -1.03
CA ALA A 241 -6.04 12.04 0.27
C ALA A 241 -6.94 13.30 0.27
N GLU A 242 -6.45 14.39 -0.32
CA GLU A 242 -7.19 15.65 -0.43
C GLU A 242 -8.44 15.50 -1.30
N GLY A 243 -8.33 14.78 -2.42
CA GLY A 243 -9.46 14.46 -3.27
C GLY A 243 -10.54 13.64 -2.54
N LEU A 244 -10.15 12.59 -1.80
CA LEU A 244 -11.10 11.80 -1.00
C LEU A 244 -11.71 12.59 0.16
N ALA A 245 -10.94 13.48 0.81
CA ALA A 245 -11.45 14.35 1.86
C ALA A 245 -12.48 15.35 1.30
N LYS A 246 -12.17 15.99 0.17
CA LYS A 246 -13.09 16.88 -0.56
C LYS A 246 -14.37 16.14 -0.96
N LEU A 247 -14.23 14.90 -1.47
CA LEU A 247 -15.36 14.04 -1.81
C LEU A 247 -16.25 13.73 -0.59
N ALA A 248 -15.66 13.31 0.53
CA ALA A 248 -16.43 13.02 1.74
C ALA A 248 -17.14 14.28 2.28
N ALA A 249 -16.45 15.42 2.30
CA ALA A 249 -17.02 16.68 2.76
C ALA A 249 -18.16 17.20 1.86
N SER A 250 -18.04 17.06 0.53
CA SER A 250 -19.11 17.47 -0.39
C SER A 250 -20.39 16.62 -0.24
N LEU A 251 -20.26 15.40 0.29
CA LEU A 251 -21.36 14.51 0.65
C LEU A 251 -21.90 14.75 2.07
N GLY A 252 -21.37 15.75 2.79
CA GLY A 252 -21.82 16.14 4.12
C GLY A 252 -21.15 15.43 5.29
N ALA A 253 -20.02 14.73 5.07
CA ALA A 253 -19.23 14.18 6.17
C ALA A 253 -18.54 15.30 6.96
N ASP A 254 -18.58 15.20 8.29
CA ASP A 254 -17.88 16.10 9.21
C ASP A 254 -16.46 15.58 9.47
N LEU A 255 -15.44 16.31 9.04
CA LEU A 255 -14.04 15.89 9.11
C LEU A 255 -13.31 16.67 10.22
N ARG A 256 -12.89 15.99 11.28
CA ARG A 256 -12.25 16.58 12.46
C ARG A 256 -10.82 16.06 12.65
N PRO A 257 -9.80 16.72 12.06
CA PRO A 257 -8.41 16.49 12.46
C PRO A 257 -8.17 16.95 13.92
N ASN A 258 -7.02 16.62 14.50
CA ASN A 258 -6.68 16.89 15.91
C ASN A 258 -7.67 16.30 16.93
N SER A 259 -8.42 15.26 16.55
CA SER A 259 -9.42 14.57 17.37
C SER A 259 -9.01 13.13 17.60
N GLU A 260 -8.20 12.89 18.63
CA GLU A 260 -7.76 11.55 18.98
C GLU A 260 -8.86 10.78 19.70
N VAL A 261 -9.32 9.69 19.08
CA VAL A 261 -10.21 8.73 19.73
C VAL A 261 -9.41 7.89 20.73
N THR A 262 -9.85 7.90 22.00
CA THR A 262 -9.19 7.21 23.11
C THR A 262 -9.95 5.97 23.58
N GLY A 263 -11.16 5.74 23.04
CA GLY A 263 -11.81 4.44 23.14
C GLY A 263 -13.27 4.43 22.72
N PHE A 264 -13.85 3.24 22.76
CA PHE A 264 -15.23 2.98 22.38
C PHE A 264 -16.11 2.77 23.60
N ASP A 265 -17.34 3.27 23.53
CA ASP A 265 -18.40 2.95 24.47
C ASP A 265 -19.16 1.75 23.92
N ILE A 266 -19.04 0.63 24.62
CA ILE A 266 -19.62 -0.66 24.24
C ILE A 266 -20.60 -1.08 25.32
N GLU A 267 -21.88 -1.21 24.96
CA GLU A 267 -22.94 -1.67 25.85
C GLU A 267 -23.56 -2.94 25.26
N ASN A 268 -23.68 -4.00 26.08
CA ASN A 268 -24.20 -5.30 25.64
C ASN A 268 -23.53 -5.83 24.36
N GLY A 269 -22.22 -5.61 24.23
CA GLY A 269 -21.42 -6.04 23.08
C GLY A 269 -21.60 -5.22 21.80
N ALA A 270 -22.27 -4.07 21.85
CA ALA A 270 -22.51 -3.19 20.70
C ALA A 270 -21.96 -1.78 20.90
N ILE A 271 -21.48 -1.16 19.82
CA ILE A 271 -21.07 0.25 19.79
C ILE A 271 -22.24 1.16 20.16
N LYS A 272 -21.97 2.16 21.02
CA LYS A 272 -22.87 3.26 21.38
C LYS A 272 -22.26 4.65 21.26
N GLY A 273 -20.94 4.72 21.13
CA GLY A 273 -20.22 5.98 21.05
C GLY A 273 -18.71 5.79 21.00
N VAL A 274 -18.03 6.91 20.79
CA VAL A 274 -16.57 7.02 20.91
C VAL A 274 -16.22 8.14 21.90
N ARG A 275 -15.03 8.03 22.51
CA ARG A 275 -14.48 9.03 23.43
C ARG A 275 -13.36 9.81 22.74
N VAL A 276 -13.39 11.13 22.83
CA VAL A 276 -12.40 12.07 22.30
C VAL A 276 -12.07 13.09 23.38
N GLY A 277 -10.91 12.96 24.03
CA GLY A 277 -10.62 13.75 25.24
C GLY A 277 -11.68 13.54 26.32
N SER A 278 -12.36 14.61 26.74
CA SER A 278 -13.50 14.56 27.67
C SER A 278 -14.87 14.46 26.97
N GLU A 279 -14.91 14.57 25.64
CA GLU A 279 -16.14 14.49 24.85
C GLU A 279 -16.53 13.03 24.58
N ARG A 280 -17.84 12.77 24.63
CA ARG A 280 -18.45 11.54 24.16
C ARG A 280 -19.29 11.82 22.92
N ILE A 281 -18.95 11.17 21.81
CA ILE A 281 -19.70 11.25 20.54
C ILE A 281 -20.55 9.99 20.40
N ALA A 282 -21.87 10.12 20.59
CA ALA A 282 -22.80 9.01 20.42
C ALA A 282 -22.93 8.62 18.94
N CYS A 283 -22.79 7.33 18.65
CA CYS A 283 -22.89 6.78 17.30
C CYS A 283 -23.47 5.36 17.30
N ASP A 284 -23.96 4.95 16.14
CA ASP A 284 -24.60 3.66 15.96
C ASP A 284 -23.59 2.61 15.46
N ALA A 285 -22.55 3.06 14.73
CA ALA A 285 -21.47 2.22 14.20
C ALA A 285 -20.13 2.98 14.13
N VAL A 286 -19.05 2.21 14.14
CA VAL A 286 -17.68 2.70 13.98
C VAL A 286 -16.98 1.94 12.85
N ILE A 287 -16.34 2.67 11.93
CA ILE A 287 -15.35 2.12 11.00
C ILE A 287 -13.96 2.56 11.49
N SER A 288 -13.16 1.63 12.01
CA SER A 288 -11.79 1.91 12.42
C SER A 288 -10.82 1.68 11.26
N ASN A 289 -10.09 2.73 10.89
CA ASN A 289 -8.93 2.69 9.99
C ASN A 289 -7.60 2.73 10.77
N MET A 290 -7.66 2.72 12.10
CA MET A 290 -6.50 2.45 12.96
C MET A 290 -6.09 0.98 12.80
N ASP A 291 -4.83 0.67 13.08
CA ASP A 291 -4.34 -0.71 13.08
C ASP A 291 -5.31 -1.63 13.85
N ALA A 292 -5.65 -2.77 13.24
CA ALA A 292 -6.71 -3.63 13.76
C ALA A 292 -6.40 -4.14 15.18
N ILE A 293 -5.15 -4.51 15.44
CA ILE A 293 -4.74 -5.03 16.76
C ILE A 293 -4.79 -3.90 17.78
N ARG A 294 -4.27 -2.73 17.42
CA ARG A 294 -4.31 -1.56 18.30
C ARG A 294 -5.74 -1.06 18.53
N THR A 295 -6.63 -1.18 17.55
CA THR A 295 -8.07 -0.90 17.72
C THR A 295 -8.67 -1.76 18.82
N TYR A 296 -8.42 -3.09 18.80
CA TYR A 296 -8.93 -3.97 19.85
C TYR A 296 -8.24 -3.73 21.20
N LYS A 297 -6.92 -3.54 21.19
CA LYS A 297 -6.13 -3.37 22.41
C LYS A 297 -6.44 -2.05 23.13
N GLU A 298 -6.42 -0.94 22.39
CA GLU A 298 -6.50 0.41 22.95
C GLU A 298 -7.92 0.96 22.96
N LEU A 299 -8.72 0.72 21.91
CA LEU A 299 -10.03 1.36 21.77
C LEU A 299 -11.19 0.50 22.27
N VAL A 300 -11.18 -0.80 21.99
CA VAL A 300 -12.17 -1.76 22.52
C VAL A 300 -11.86 -2.10 23.97
N GLY A 301 -10.60 -2.47 24.28
CA GLY A 301 -10.15 -2.80 25.62
C GLY A 301 -10.85 -4.02 26.26
N GLY A 302 -10.71 -4.15 27.57
CA GLY A 302 -11.35 -5.23 28.35
C GLY A 302 -10.93 -6.65 27.94
N ASP A 303 -11.78 -7.63 28.23
CA ASP A 303 -11.52 -9.03 27.88
C ASP A 303 -11.54 -9.28 26.37
N VAL A 304 -12.38 -8.55 25.63
CA VAL A 304 -12.46 -8.65 24.16
C VAL A 304 -11.15 -8.22 23.52
N GLY A 305 -10.60 -7.08 23.93
CA GLY A 305 -9.31 -6.59 23.47
C GLY A 305 -8.17 -7.55 23.79
N ARG A 306 -8.07 -8.00 25.05
CA ARG A 306 -7.05 -8.97 25.49
C ARG A 306 -7.11 -10.30 24.74
N LYS A 307 -8.32 -10.81 24.46
CA LYS A 307 -8.51 -12.05 23.70
C LYS A 307 -8.09 -11.89 22.25
N TYR A 308 -8.31 -10.72 21.65
CA TYR A 308 -7.92 -10.45 20.28
C TYR A 308 -6.39 -10.37 20.10
N GLU A 309 -5.69 -9.74 21.04
CA GLU A 309 -4.23 -9.62 21.04
C GLU A 309 -3.52 -10.98 21.10
N LYS A 310 -4.09 -11.95 21.83
CA LYS A 310 -3.55 -13.32 21.96
C LYS A 310 -3.60 -14.15 20.67
N LYS A 311 -4.13 -13.62 19.57
CA LYS A 311 -4.17 -14.32 18.27
C LYS A 311 -2.79 -14.44 17.58
N GLY A 312 -1.75 -13.81 18.12
CA GLY A 312 -0.37 -14.02 17.68
C GLY A 312 -0.06 -13.45 16.29
N PHE A 313 -0.66 -12.31 15.95
CA PHE A 313 -0.35 -11.61 14.72
C PHE A 313 1.06 -11.03 14.76
N GLU A 314 1.80 -11.18 13.67
CA GLU A 314 3.15 -10.63 13.53
C GLU A 314 3.12 -9.35 12.69
N PRO A 315 3.84 -8.28 13.08
CA PRO A 315 3.99 -7.09 12.24
C PRO A 315 4.80 -7.41 10.98
N ALA A 316 4.40 -6.81 9.85
CA ALA A 316 5.22 -6.83 8.64
C ALA A 316 6.52 -6.02 8.82
N CYS A 317 7.39 -6.03 7.82
CA CYS A 317 8.58 -5.18 7.83
C CYS A 317 8.23 -3.69 7.96
N SER A 318 9.21 -2.92 8.43
CA SER A 318 9.20 -1.46 8.49
C SER A 318 10.13 -0.89 7.40
N GLY A 319 10.52 0.37 7.54
CA GLY A 319 11.53 0.97 6.69
C GLY A 319 12.14 2.21 7.32
N VAL A 320 13.28 2.60 6.75
CA VAL A 320 13.90 3.90 6.96
C VAL A 320 13.74 4.70 5.68
N VAL A 321 13.27 5.94 5.83
CA VAL A 321 13.23 6.91 4.74
C VAL A 321 14.24 8.02 5.00
N LEU A 322 15.01 8.39 3.98
CA LEU A 322 15.75 9.64 3.92
C LEU A 322 15.05 10.57 2.93
N TYR A 323 14.79 11.81 3.33
CA TYR A 323 14.27 12.88 2.49
C TYR A 323 15.42 13.82 2.19
N LEU A 324 15.94 13.80 0.97
CA LEU A 324 17.15 14.52 0.58
C LEU A 324 16.78 15.61 -0.42
N GLY A 325 16.86 16.87 0.00
CA GLY A 325 16.73 18.01 -0.91
C GLY A 325 18.07 18.29 -1.56
N LEU A 326 18.19 18.01 -2.86
CA LEU A 326 19.43 18.15 -3.61
C LEU A 326 19.47 19.48 -4.38
N LYS A 327 20.58 20.21 -4.32
CA LYS A 327 20.82 21.41 -5.14
C LYS A 327 20.93 21.13 -6.63
N LYS A 328 21.14 19.86 -7.00
CA LYS A 328 21.30 19.41 -8.38
C LYS A 328 20.76 18.00 -8.56
N ARG A 329 19.80 17.80 -9.45
CA ARG A 329 19.27 16.47 -9.78
C ARG A 329 20.26 15.60 -10.54
N TYR A 330 19.97 14.30 -10.61
CA TYR A 330 20.69 13.33 -11.45
C TYR A 330 19.85 13.01 -12.69
N ASP A 331 20.36 13.34 -13.88
CA ASP A 331 19.59 13.20 -15.14
C ASP A 331 19.36 11.73 -15.54
N HIS A 332 20.13 10.79 -14.97
CA HIS A 332 19.98 9.36 -15.23
C HIS A 332 18.94 8.66 -14.35
N LEU A 333 18.31 9.36 -13.40
CA LEU A 333 17.20 8.79 -12.62
C LEU A 333 15.89 8.91 -13.39
N ALA A 334 15.04 7.88 -13.28
CA ALA A 334 13.63 7.96 -13.62
C ALA A 334 12.81 8.35 -12.38
N HIS A 335 11.50 8.60 -12.55
CA HIS A 335 10.61 8.95 -11.44
C HIS A 335 10.72 7.95 -10.28
N HIS A 336 10.64 6.65 -10.60
CA HIS A 336 10.87 5.57 -9.66
C HIS A 336 12.13 4.82 -10.04
N CYS A 337 13.04 4.64 -9.07
CA CYS A 337 14.22 3.79 -9.26
C CYS A 337 14.37 2.75 -8.15
N PHE A 338 15.00 1.62 -8.48
CA PHE A 338 15.41 0.60 -7.53
C PHE A 338 16.91 0.36 -7.67
N VAL A 339 17.63 0.57 -6.58
CA VAL A 339 19.05 0.30 -6.46
C VAL A 339 19.18 -1.01 -5.70
N PHE A 340 19.26 -2.12 -6.43
CA PHE A 340 19.08 -3.45 -5.87
C PHE A 340 20.26 -3.89 -4.99
N SER A 341 19.94 -4.61 -3.92
CA SER A 341 20.93 -5.34 -3.11
C SER A 341 21.74 -6.30 -3.97
N ARG A 342 23.01 -6.49 -3.61
CA ARG A 342 23.89 -7.50 -4.20
C ARG A 342 23.39 -8.93 -3.98
N ASP A 343 22.70 -9.15 -2.87
CA ASP A 343 22.16 -10.45 -2.48
C ASP A 343 20.79 -10.27 -1.82
N ALA A 344 19.74 -10.54 -2.60
CA ALA A 344 18.38 -10.48 -2.10
C ALA A 344 18.13 -11.46 -0.94
N GLU A 345 18.74 -12.65 -0.96
CA GLU A 345 18.55 -13.64 0.11
C GLU A 345 19.14 -13.14 1.43
N GLU A 346 20.33 -12.51 1.42
CA GLU A 346 20.92 -11.88 2.60
C GLU A 346 20.05 -10.75 3.15
N GLU A 347 19.49 -9.92 2.27
CA GLU A 347 18.59 -8.83 2.63
C GLU A 347 17.33 -9.35 3.32
N PHE A 348 16.63 -10.30 2.70
CA PHE A 348 15.41 -10.88 3.25
C PHE A 348 15.69 -11.67 4.55
N ASP A 349 16.80 -12.40 4.64
CA ASP A 349 17.20 -13.12 5.86
C ASP A 349 17.46 -12.17 7.04
N SER A 350 18.15 -11.05 6.77
CA SER A 350 18.43 -10.00 7.74
C SER A 350 17.15 -9.37 8.29
N ILE A 351 16.23 -8.98 7.40
CA ILE A 351 14.99 -8.28 7.79
C ILE A 351 14.00 -9.21 8.49
N TYR A 352 13.74 -10.39 7.93
CA TYR A 352 12.60 -11.23 8.37
C TYR A 352 12.97 -12.28 9.41
N LYS A 353 14.20 -12.82 9.40
CA LYS A 353 14.62 -13.84 10.38
C LYS A 353 15.47 -13.23 11.48
N LYS A 354 16.60 -12.60 11.12
CA LYS A 354 17.51 -12.00 12.11
C LYS A 354 16.88 -10.78 12.78
N GLY A 355 16.04 -10.05 12.04
CA GLY A 355 15.42 -8.79 12.43
C GLY A 355 16.40 -7.69 12.72
N GLU A 356 17.37 -7.56 11.82
CA GLU A 356 18.36 -6.51 11.79
C GLU A 356 18.31 -5.79 10.43
N PRO A 357 18.67 -4.49 10.37
CA PRO A 357 18.83 -3.82 9.09
C PRO A 357 19.87 -4.54 8.22
N ALA A 358 19.54 -4.75 6.94
CA ALA A 358 20.43 -5.47 6.02
C ALA A 358 21.73 -4.68 5.78
N PRO A 359 22.90 -5.34 5.70
CA PRO A 359 24.19 -4.68 5.48
C PRO A 359 24.34 -4.08 4.08
N ASP A 360 23.60 -4.61 3.08
CA ASP A 360 23.47 -4.07 1.74
C ASP A 360 21.98 -4.06 1.34
N PRO A 361 21.23 -3.00 1.69
CA PRO A 361 19.79 -2.94 1.39
C PRO A 361 19.53 -2.60 -0.07
N THR A 362 18.38 -3.05 -0.59
CA THR A 362 17.76 -2.49 -1.79
C THR A 362 17.20 -1.11 -1.44
N ALA A 363 17.60 -0.08 -2.17
CA ALA A 363 17.08 1.28 -1.99
C ALA A 363 16.08 1.63 -3.09
N TYR A 364 14.86 1.95 -2.68
CA TYR A 364 13.84 2.53 -3.54
C TYR A 364 13.97 4.06 -3.55
N LEU A 365 14.02 4.65 -4.74
CA LEU A 365 14.10 6.08 -4.96
C LEU A 365 12.82 6.59 -5.61
N ALA A 366 12.30 7.72 -5.11
CA ALA A 366 11.37 8.55 -5.87
C ALA A 366 12.00 9.91 -6.17
N ALA A 367 12.33 10.14 -7.44
CA ALA A 367 12.91 11.37 -7.99
C ALA A 367 11.80 12.12 -8.75
N THR A 368 10.97 12.84 -8.01
CA THR A 368 9.69 13.36 -8.51
C THR A 368 9.83 14.56 -9.43
N SER A 369 10.96 15.27 -9.38
CA SER A 369 11.17 16.53 -10.13
C SER A 369 11.19 16.34 -11.65
N CYS A 370 11.32 15.11 -12.13
CA CYS A 370 11.19 14.78 -13.56
C CYS A 370 9.73 14.72 -14.04
N SER A 371 8.75 14.61 -13.14
CA SER A 371 7.32 14.55 -13.45
C SER A 371 6.53 15.72 -12.86
N ASP A 372 7.04 16.37 -11.83
CA ASP A 372 6.45 17.55 -11.20
C ASP A 372 7.57 18.52 -10.81
N ASP A 373 7.72 19.61 -11.57
CA ASP A 373 8.75 20.63 -11.35
C ASP A 373 8.50 21.51 -10.12
N THR A 374 7.36 21.33 -9.44
CA THR A 374 7.01 22.05 -8.21
C THR A 374 7.53 21.38 -6.93
N THR A 375 8.18 20.23 -7.03
CA THR A 375 8.64 19.47 -5.85
C THR A 375 9.99 19.95 -5.31
N ALA A 376 10.79 20.66 -6.11
CA ALA A 376 12.09 21.18 -5.70
C ALA A 376 12.38 22.54 -6.37
N PRO A 377 13.33 23.33 -5.84
CA PRO A 377 13.85 24.50 -6.54
C PRO A 377 14.42 24.14 -7.92
N ALA A 378 14.47 25.13 -8.83
CA ALA A 378 14.89 24.92 -10.21
C ALA A 378 16.26 24.20 -10.31
N GLY A 379 16.29 23.07 -11.01
CA GLY A 379 17.47 22.22 -11.18
C GLY A 379 17.78 21.27 -10.01
N GLY A 380 17.09 21.42 -8.88
CA GLY A 380 17.18 20.55 -7.71
C GLY A 380 16.36 19.27 -7.81
N GLU A 381 16.40 18.47 -6.74
CA GLU A 381 15.60 17.25 -6.60
C GLU A 381 15.10 17.08 -5.17
N ALA A 382 13.82 16.74 -5.01
CA ALA A 382 13.26 16.23 -3.75
C ALA A 382 13.34 14.71 -3.76
N LEU A 383 14.51 14.17 -3.43
CA LEU A 383 14.78 12.74 -3.50
C LEU A 383 14.29 12.02 -2.25
N TYR A 384 13.30 11.16 -2.43
CA TYR A 384 12.86 10.20 -1.42
C TYR A 384 13.67 8.91 -1.55
N VAL A 385 14.28 8.44 -0.45
CA VAL A 385 15.05 7.19 -0.41
C VAL A 385 14.46 6.28 0.67
N LEU A 386 13.89 5.14 0.30
CA LEU A 386 13.37 4.12 1.23
C LEU A 386 14.21 2.85 1.16
N VAL A 387 14.59 2.34 2.32
CA VAL A 387 15.07 0.97 2.49
C VAL A 387 14.18 0.23 3.48
N HIS A 388 13.90 -1.04 3.22
CA HIS A 388 13.15 -1.88 4.15
C HIS A 388 14.01 -2.29 5.33
N THR A 389 13.39 -2.34 6.50
CA THR A 389 14.04 -2.71 7.76
C THR A 389 13.11 -3.65 8.53
N PRO A 390 13.61 -4.38 9.53
CA PRO A 390 12.72 -5.07 10.48
C PRO A 390 11.73 -4.11 11.14
N HIS A 391 10.61 -4.63 11.60
CA HIS A 391 9.77 -3.93 12.59
C HIS A 391 10.56 -3.72 13.90
N LEU A 392 10.08 -2.80 14.74
CA LEU A 392 10.74 -2.46 15.99
C LEU A 392 10.89 -3.67 16.92
N ARG A 393 12.11 -3.89 17.41
CA ARG A 393 12.41 -4.87 18.46
C ARG A 393 12.95 -4.17 19.71
N PRO A 394 12.82 -4.76 20.91
CA PRO A 394 13.19 -4.11 22.17
C PRO A 394 14.64 -3.63 22.25
N HIS A 395 15.58 -4.28 21.53
CA HIS A 395 17.00 -3.92 21.54
C HIS A 395 17.37 -2.87 20.48
N HIS A 396 16.45 -2.45 19.63
CA HIS A 396 16.71 -1.43 18.62
C HIS A 396 16.72 -0.03 19.23
N ASP A 397 17.81 0.70 19.03
CA ASP A 397 17.93 2.13 19.34
C ASP A 397 18.23 2.90 18.06
N TRP A 398 17.17 3.28 17.33
CA TRP A 398 17.29 3.96 16.04
C TRP A 398 18.01 5.31 16.13
N SER A 399 18.03 5.97 17.30
CA SER A 399 18.80 7.20 17.49
C SER A 399 20.31 6.97 17.38
N LYS A 400 20.78 5.77 17.74
CA LYS A 400 22.19 5.35 17.64
C LYS A 400 22.50 4.55 16.37
N MET A 401 21.54 3.76 15.90
CA MET A 401 21.72 2.90 14.71
C MET A 401 21.70 3.71 13.41
N LEU A 402 20.85 4.73 13.32
CA LEU A 402 20.58 5.41 12.07
C LEU A 402 21.77 6.19 11.49
N PRO A 403 22.63 6.91 12.25
CA PRO A 403 23.76 7.62 11.65
C PRO A 403 24.69 6.69 10.85
N LYS A 404 24.97 5.49 11.38
CA LYS A 404 25.74 4.47 10.68
C LYS A 404 24.97 3.91 9.47
N TYR A 405 23.68 3.63 9.66
CA TYR A 405 22.86 3.03 8.61
C TYR A 405 22.59 4.00 7.44
N ARG A 406 22.46 5.30 7.72
CA ARG A 406 22.43 6.38 6.73
C ARG A 406 23.64 6.30 5.82
N GLN A 407 24.85 6.15 6.39
CA GLN A 407 26.06 6.02 5.57
C GLN A 407 26.00 4.76 4.69
N THR A 408 25.54 3.63 5.23
CA THR A 408 25.34 2.39 4.44
C THR A 408 24.42 2.63 3.22
N ILE A 409 23.33 3.39 3.40
CA ILE A 409 22.42 3.75 2.32
C ILE A 409 23.11 4.65 1.30
N LEU A 410 23.79 5.72 1.73
CA LEU A 410 24.47 6.63 0.79
C LEU A 410 25.60 5.94 0.02
N ASP A 411 26.38 5.09 0.68
CA ASP A 411 27.45 4.31 0.04
C ASP A 411 26.87 3.34 -1.00
N LYS A 412 25.69 2.77 -0.77
CA LYS A 412 24.96 1.98 -1.77
C LYS A 412 24.57 2.82 -2.98
N LEU A 413 24.02 4.01 -2.77
CA LEU A 413 23.63 4.91 -3.87
C LEU A 413 24.85 5.36 -4.71
N LYS A 414 25.97 5.67 -4.05
CA LYS A 414 27.22 6.01 -4.72
C LYS A 414 27.71 4.85 -5.60
N ARG A 415 27.88 3.68 -4.99
CA ARG A 415 28.49 2.49 -5.62
C ARG A 415 27.62 1.89 -6.72
N THR A 416 26.32 1.78 -6.51
CA THR A 416 25.42 1.01 -7.40
C THR A 416 24.64 1.91 -8.37
N ALA A 417 24.33 3.15 -7.98
CA ALA A 417 23.53 4.07 -8.80
C ALA A 417 24.35 5.24 -9.40
N GLY A 418 25.67 5.26 -9.23
CA GLY A 418 26.54 6.30 -9.78
C GLY A 418 26.33 7.68 -9.17
N MET A 419 25.82 7.76 -7.94
CA MET A 419 25.52 9.01 -7.23
C MET A 419 26.70 9.45 -6.35
N GLU A 420 27.91 9.48 -6.92
CA GLU A 420 29.19 9.62 -6.18
C GLU A 420 29.25 10.87 -5.29
N ASP A 421 28.69 11.97 -5.78
CA ASP A 421 28.70 13.30 -5.15
C ASP A 421 27.41 13.61 -4.36
N ILE A 422 26.60 12.59 -4.00
CA ILE A 422 25.29 12.80 -3.38
C ILE A 422 25.36 13.66 -2.11
N GLU A 423 26.36 13.44 -1.25
CA GLU A 423 26.54 14.17 0.00
C GLU A 423 26.79 15.65 -0.24
N GLU A 424 27.54 15.99 -1.29
CA GLU A 424 27.84 17.37 -1.67
C GLU A 424 26.60 18.10 -2.21
N ARG A 425 25.61 17.36 -2.70
CA ARG A 425 24.37 17.91 -3.28
C ARG A 425 23.29 18.15 -2.25
N ILE A 426 23.32 17.50 -1.09
CA ILE A 426 22.30 17.65 -0.04
C ILE A 426 22.34 19.08 0.53
N VAL A 427 21.21 19.77 0.47
CA VAL A 427 20.97 21.11 1.04
C VAL A 427 20.11 21.01 2.30
N VAL A 428 19.10 20.14 2.26
CA VAL A 428 18.23 19.83 3.40
C VAL A 428 18.07 18.33 3.51
N GLU A 429 17.93 17.86 4.74
CA GLU A 429 17.74 16.45 5.03
C GLU A 429 16.71 16.27 6.15
N SER A 430 15.87 15.25 6.00
CA SER A 430 15.05 14.72 7.08
C SER A 430 14.95 13.20 6.95
N GLN A 431 14.33 12.56 7.93
CA GLN A 431 14.26 11.11 8.00
C GLN A 431 12.91 10.64 8.57
N LEU A 432 12.60 9.38 8.31
CA LEU A 432 11.52 8.65 8.95
C LEU A 432 12.03 7.27 9.37
N THR A 433 11.98 6.97 10.68
CA THR A 433 12.41 5.68 11.23
C THR A 433 11.22 4.80 11.61
N PRO A 434 11.42 3.50 11.89
CA PRO A 434 10.37 2.65 12.45
C PRO A 434 9.71 3.21 13.72
N VAL A 435 10.47 3.93 14.57
CA VAL A 435 9.95 4.63 15.77
C VAL A 435 8.99 5.74 15.38
N ASP A 436 9.38 6.57 14.41
CA ASP A 436 8.54 7.66 13.91
C ASP A 436 7.25 7.12 13.29
N ILE A 437 7.35 6.03 12.53
CA ILE A 437 6.20 5.36 11.89
C ILE A 437 5.23 4.83 12.95
N HIS A 438 5.74 4.16 13.98
CA HIS A 438 4.95 3.63 15.10
C HIS A 438 4.17 4.74 15.81
N ASN A 439 4.87 5.83 16.16
CA ASN A 439 4.30 6.94 16.93
C ASN A 439 3.34 7.80 16.08
N ARG A 440 3.75 8.15 14.86
CA ARG A 440 2.99 9.05 14.00
C ARG A 440 1.69 8.42 13.49
N TYR A 441 1.72 7.15 13.09
CA TYR A 441 0.60 6.52 12.41
C TYR A 441 -0.17 5.49 13.25
N LYS A 442 0.19 5.33 14.53
CA LYS A 442 -0.38 4.32 15.42
C LYS A 442 -0.48 2.93 14.78
N VAL A 443 0.62 2.46 14.21
CA VAL A 443 0.73 1.09 13.67
C VAL A 443 1.48 0.19 14.63
N LEU A 444 1.25 -1.12 14.53
CA LEU A 444 1.97 -2.10 15.34
C LEU A 444 3.47 -2.08 14.98
N ASP A 445 4.32 -1.83 15.98
CA ASP A 445 5.79 -1.93 15.90
C ASP A 445 6.45 -1.26 14.69
N GLY A 446 5.84 -0.18 14.19
CA GLY A 446 6.38 0.58 13.07
C GLY A 446 6.18 -0.09 11.70
N ALA A 447 5.37 -1.14 11.60
CA ALA A 447 5.15 -1.85 10.34
C ALA A 447 4.49 -0.95 9.27
N ILE A 448 5.08 -0.91 8.08
CA ILE A 448 4.55 -0.09 6.97
C ILE A 448 3.47 -0.82 6.16
N TYR A 449 3.46 -2.15 6.20
CA TYR A 449 2.50 -3.02 5.49
C TYR A 449 1.46 -3.70 6.40
N GLY A 450 1.27 -3.20 7.62
CA GLY A 450 0.36 -3.81 8.60
C GLY A 450 0.92 -5.14 9.11
N LEU A 451 0.12 -6.21 9.03
CA LEU A 451 0.51 -7.54 9.51
C LEU A 451 1.28 -8.33 8.45
N ALA A 452 2.23 -9.16 8.85
CA ALA A 452 2.91 -10.08 7.95
C ALA A 452 1.92 -11.08 7.33
N SER A 453 2.15 -11.47 6.07
CA SER A 453 1.31 -12.44 5.35
C SER A 453 1.98 -13.82 5.23
N HIS A 454 2.88 -14.16 6.18
CA HIS A 454 3.65 -15.40 6.18
C HIS A 454 2.89 -16.53 6.89
N GLY A 455 2.77 -17.71 6.27
CA GLY A 455 2.28 -18.93 6.89
C GLY A 455 1.25 -19.71 6.06
N SER A 456 1.45 -21.02 5.93
CA SER A 456 0.75 -21.86 4.94
C SER A 456 -0.68 -22.25 5.28
N PHE A 457 -1.19 -22.09 6.50
CA PHE A 457 -2.56 -22.55 6.82
C PHE A 457 -3.37 -21.74 7.86
N THR A 458 -2.78 -20.83 8.65
CA THR A 458 -3.51 -20.04 9.67
C THR A 458 -3.19 -18.54 9.68
N GLY A 459 -2.04 -18.12 9.12
CA GLY A 459 -1.55 -16.74 9.12
C GLY A 459 -1.83 -15.94 7.83
N ALA A 460 -2.46 -16.55 6.82
CA ALA A 460 -2.62 -15.93 5.50
C ALA A 460 -3.75 -14.87 5.42
N PHE A 461 -4.69 -14.85 6.37
CA PHE A 461 -5.87 -13.98 6.28
C PHE A 461 -5.78 -12.81 7.26
N LYS A 462 -5.75 -11.61 6.68
CA LYS A 462 -5.89 -10.34 7.41
C LYS A 462 -7.23 -10.32 8.17
N PRO A 463 -7.32 -9.58 9.29
CA PRO A 463 -8.59 -9.27 9.95
C PRO A 463 -9.68 -8.88 8.95
N GLY A 464 -10.84 -9.55 9.02
CA GLY A 464 -12.00 -9.22 8.19
C GLY A 464 -12.56 -7.84 8.53
N ASN A 465 -13.22 -7.21 7.56
CA ASN A 465 -13.71 -5.84 7.68
C ASN A 465 -14.91 -5.69 8.65
N ARG A 466 -15.55 -6.78 9.06
CA ARG A 466 -16.65 -6.80 10.03
C ARG A 466 -16.21 -7.50 11.31
N SER A 467 -16.35 -6.86 12.46
CA SER A 467 -16.05 -7.50 13.75
C SER A 467 -17.11 -8.53 14.11
N LYS A 468 -16.66 -9.76 14.42
CA LYS A 468 -17.51 -10.81 15.03
C LYS A 468 -17.66 -10.64 16.55
N ALA A 469 -16.82 -9.82 17.17
CA ALA A 469 -16.73 -9.68 18.61
C ALA A 469 -17.48 -8.45 19.15
N VAL A 470 -17.61 -7.39 18.35
CA VAL A 470 -18.29 -6.14 18.73
C VAL A 470 -19.25 -5.75 17.63
N LYS A 471 -20.56 -5.73 17.94
CA LYS A 471 -21.59 -5.36 16.97
C LYS A 471 -21.46 -3.88 16.61
N GLY A 472 -21.46 -3.58 15.32
CA GLY A 472 -21.31 -2.22 14.79
C GLY A 472 -19.87 -1.72 14.70
N LEU A 473 -18.87 -2.59 14.92
CA LEU A 473 -17.46 -2.29 14.66
C LEU A 473 -17.01 -2.90 13.33
N TYR A 474 -16.46 -2.05 12.47
CA TYR A 474 -15.87 -2.40 11.18
C TYR A 474 -14.40 -1.98 11.15
N LEU A 475 -13.59 -2.67 10.38
CA LEU A 475 -12.15 -2.47 10.28
C LEU A 475 -11.76 -2.21 8.82
N CYS A 476 -10.86 -1.26 8.59
CA CYS A 476 -10.26 -1.01 7.30
C CYS A 476 -8.79 -0.57 7.41
N GLY A 477 -8.12 -0.44 6.27
CA GLY A 477 -6.72 -0.03 6.18
C GLY A 477 -5.75 -1.21 6.05
N GLY A 478 -4.45 -0.94 6.15
CA GLY A 478 -3.40 -1.93 5.81
C GLY A 478 -3.31 -3.13 6.76
N ALA A 479 -3.93 -3.04 7.94
CA ALA A 479 -4.02 -4.11 8.93
C ALA A 479 -5.35 -4.89 8.85
N ALA A 480 -6.21 -4.59 7.87
CA ALA A 480 -7.45 -5.28 7.60
C ALA A 480 -7.46 -5.82 6.15
N HIS A 481 -8.40 -6.71 5.85
CA HIS A 481 -8.62 -7.19 4.50
C HIS A 481 -8.97 -6.01 3.55
N PRO A 482 -8.48 -5.99 2.30
CA PRO A 482 -7.67 -7.02 1.65
C PRO A 482 -6.16 -6.92 1.91
N GLY A 483 -5.65 -5.79 2.38
CA GLY A 483 -4.26 -5.65 2.79
C GLY A 483 -3.68 -4.24 2.60
N PRO A 484 -2.34 -4.12 2.64
CA PRO A 484 -1.63 -2.85 2.50
C PRO A 484 -1.45 -2.42 1.03
N GLY A 485 -0.98 -1.18 0.84
CA GLY A 485 -0.83 -0.53 -0.48
C GLY A 485 -2.01 0.39 -0.80
N MET A 486 -1.77 1.50 -1.50
CA MET A 486 -2.79 2.55 -1.72
C MET A 486 -4.13 2.00 -2.27
N PRO A 487 -4.14 1.15 -3.32
CA PRO A 487 -5.40 0.64 -3.85
C PRO A 487 -6.10 -0.28 -2.86
N MET A 488 -5.35 -1.13 -2.17
CA MET A 488 -5.90 -2.12 -1.25
C MET A 488 -6.45 -1.50 0.03
N VAL A 489 -5.82 -0.44 0.57
CA VAL A 489 -6.36 0.26 1.75
C VAL A 489 -7.63 1.05 1.41
N MET A 490 -7.70 1.65 0.23
CA MET A 490 -8.91 2.33 -0.24
C MET A 490 -10.04 1.32 -0.50
N MET A 491 -9.73 0.18 -1.10
CA MET A 491 -10.65 -0.94 -1.24
C MET A 491 -11.12 -1.47 0.12
N SER A 492 -10.22 -1.59 1.09
CA SER A 492 -10.54 -1.97 2.48
C SER A 492 -11.58 -1.02 3.09
N GLY A 493 -11.39 0.29 2.89
CA GLY A 493 -12.33 1.32 3.31
C GLY A 493 -13.71 1.17 2.66
N TRP A 494 -13.72 0.94 1.35
CA TRP A 494 -14.94 0.68 0.58
C TRP A 494 -15.67 -0.58 1.09
N ILE A 495 -14.95 -1.69 1.31
CA ILE A 495 -15.54 -2.95 1.80
C ILE A 495 -16.12 -2.78 3.20
N ALA A 496 -15.43 -2.06 4.09
CA ALA A 496 -15.92 -1.79 5.44
C ALA A 496 -17.20 -0.93 5.42
N ALA A 497 -17.26 0.09 4.57
CA ALA A 497 -18.46 0.90 4.38
C ALA A 497 -19.61 0.08 3.76
N ASP A 498 -19.31 -0.82 2.82
CA ASP A 498 -20.31 -1.71 2.22
C ASP A 498 -20.87 -2.73 3.23
N ALA A 499 -20.01 -3.33 4.06
CA ALA A 499 -20.43 -4.22 5.13
C ALA A 499 -21.30 -3.52 6.18
N LEU A 500 -20.94 -2.28 6.54
CA LEU A 500 -21.73 -1.42 7.42
C LEU A 500 -23.09 -1.13 6.82
N ASP A 501 -23.13 -0.66 5.57
CA ASP A 501 -24.35 -0.25 4.90
C ASP A 501 -25.35 -1.42 4.81
N ARG A 502 -24.88 -2.62 4.46
CA ARG A 502 -25.72 -3.83 4.42
C ARG A 502 -26.28 -4.21 5.79
N ASP A 503 -25.46 -4.17 6.85
CA ASP A 503 -25.90 -4.49 8.21
C ASP A 503 -26.96 -3.51 8.74
N ARG A 504 -27.02 -2.32 8.15
CA ARG A 504 -27.98 -1.26 8.46
C ARG A 504 -29.18 -1.23 7.53
N GLY A 505 -29.30 -2.19 6.62
CA GLY A 505 -30.40 -2.22 5.64
C GLY A 505 -30.34 -1.06 4.65
N GLY A 506 -29.12 -0.57 4.36
CA GLY A 506 -28.85 0.48 3.41
C GLY A 506 -28.99 0.05 1.95
N ARG A 507 -28.62 0.95 1.03
CA ARG A 507 -28.96 0.84 -0.39
C ARG A 507 -28.01 -0.09 -1.18
N GLY A 508 -26.84 -0.40 -0.64
CA GLY A 508 -25.80 -1.15 -1.33
C GLY A 508 -25.08 -0.35 -2.41
N MET A 509 -24.16 -1.01 -3.12
CA MET A 509 -23.38 -0.45 -4.22
C MET A 509 -24.27 -0.11 -5.43
N SER A 510 -24.08 1.08 -6.01
CA SER A 510 -24.75 1.49 -7.25
C SER A 510 -24.22 0.74 -8.50
N GLU A 511 -25.03 0.63 -9.55
CA GLU A 511 -24.58 0.02 -10.81
C GLU A 511 -23.48 0.84 -11.50
N ALA A 512 -23.53 2.17 -11.38
CA ALA A 512 -22.46 3.05 -11.87
C ALA A 512 -21.12 2.75 -11.17
N ALA A 513 -21.12 2.60 -9.83
CA ALA A 513 -19.93 2.22 -9.07
C ALA A 513 -19.44 0.81 -9.42
N ARG A 514 -20.36 -0.13 -9.66
CA ARG A 514 -20.04 -1.48 -10.12
C ARG A 514 -19.27 -1.42 -11.45
N GLN A 515 -19.80 -0.72 -12.44
CA GLN A 515 -19.22 -0.58 -13.78
C GLN A 515 -17.88 0.18 -13.76
N ALA A 516 -17.77 1.26 -12.98
CA ALA A 516 -16.55 2.07 -12.89
C ALA A 516 -15.33 1.31 -12.32
N GLY A 517 -15.59 0.28 -11.50
CA GLY A 517 -14.54 -0.57 -10.93
C GLY A 517 -14.22 -1.82 -11.75
N ARG A 518 -14.66 -1.93 -13.01
CA ARG A 518 -14.21 -2.98 -13.93
C ARG A 518 -12.83 -2.67 -14.50
N ARG A 519 -12.19 -3.70 -15.05
CA ARG A 519 -10.88 -3.58 -15.71
C ARG A 519 -11.01 -2.86 -17.04
N ASP A 520 -9.99 -2.13 -17.45
CA ASP A 520 -10.00 -1.42 -18.75
C ASP A 520 -10.21 -2.40 -19.92
N SER A 521 -9.62 -3.59 -19.85
CA SER A 521 -9.83 -4.66 -20.83
C SER A 521 -11.28 -5.17 -20.89
N GLU A 522 -11.99 -5.18 -19.76
CA GLU A 522 -13.40 -5.60 -19.69
C GLU A 522 -14.36 -4.52 -20.17
N ILE A 523 -13.97 -3.25 -20.04
CA ILE A 523 -14.73 -2.12 -20.57
C ILE A 523 -14.58 -2.09 -22.09
N ALA A 524 -13.37 -2.26 -22.61
CA ALA A 524 -13.10 -2.32 -24.05
C ALA A 524 -13.86 -3.47 -24.73
N ALA A 525 -13.80 -4.68 -24.16
CA ALA A 525 -14.50 -5.86 -24.70
C ALA A 525 -16.04 -5.78 -24.59
N ALA A 526 -16.60 -4.84 -23.82
CA ALA A 526 -18.04 -4.61 -23.74
C ALA A 526 -18.52 -3.50 -24.68
N ALA A 527 -17.59 -2.75 -25.29
CA ALA A 527 -17.86 -1.71 -26.28
C ALA A 527 -17.76 -2.22 -27.73
N GLU A 528 -17.13 -3.39 -27.91
CA GLU A 528 -17.18 -4.22 -29.12
C GLU A 528 -18.40 -5.15 -29.10
#